data_AF-A0A7R9ULI3-F1
#
_entry.id   AF-A0A7R9ULI3-F1
#
_cell.length_a   1.000
_cell.length_b   1.000
_cell.length_c   1.000
_cell.angle_alpha   90.00
_cell.angle_beta   90.00
_cell.angle_gamma   90.00
#
_symmetry.space_group_name_H-M   'P 1'
#
loop_
_entity.id
_entity.type
_entity.pdbx_description
1 polymer ?
#
loop_
_entity_poly.entity_id
_entity_poly.type
_entity_poly.pdbx_seq_one_letter_code
_entity_poly.pdbx_strand_id
1 'polypeptide(L)'
;RAGAAMTAERGGEGTGVATATRRALLSLALLAPAAALASGGATAGKFTSIPTAKRRYYGRVQEAVYEFLRLDPASAEAPPEAIDEFFGENILVKKGRVRTNCIGGDAICVSKERKTSRWDDMQLTMFLLGNAFRIDSSKSPDRIKQVQMARGFFKEVNLFKDSVAQSNEQAAKEHFKVARGLLDAYLDQVDLPPTSYDVYKTPFDESSRKLCAGGNFCI
;
A
#
# COMPACT_ATOMS: atom_id res chain seq x y z
N ARG A 1 -21.19 -55.56 -18.06
CA ARG A 1 -21.85 -56.77 -18.64
C ARG A 1 -23.16 -56.28 -19.27
N ALA A 2 -23.23 -56.14 -20.61
CA ALA A 2 -24.28 -55.40 -21.34
C ALA A 2 -24.40 -53.89 -20.94
N GLY A 3 -25.08 -52.98 -21.66
CA GLY A 3 -25.70 -52.97 -23.00
C GLY A 3 -26.44 -51.61 -23.15
N ALA A 4 -26.39 -50.80 -24.21
CA ALA A 4 -26.60 -51.02 -25.65
C ALA A 4 -28.09 -51.02 -26.10
N ALA A 5 -28.65 -49.81 -26.35
CA ALA A 5 -29.84 -49.47 -27.18
C ALA A 5 -29.80 -47.93 -27.42
N MET A 6 -30.06 -47.30 -28.58
CA MET A 6 -31.18 -47.35 -29.54
C MET A 6 -32.50 -46.76 -28.98
N THR A 7 -33.26 -45.88 -29.67
CA THR A 7 -33.13 -45.24 -31.03
C THR A 7 -33.54 -43.73 -30.92
N ALA A 8 -34.03 -42.91 -31.87
CA ALA A 8 -34.54 -43.00 -33.26
C ALA A 8 -34.41 -41.58 -33.95
N GLU A 9 -34.07 -41.44 -35.24
CA GLU A 9 -34.94 -41.30 -36.45
C GLU A 9 -35.22 -39.86 -36.98
N ARG A 10 -35.45 -39.77 -38.31
CA ARG A 10 -35.76 -38.63 -39.21
C ARG A 10 -34.63 -37.67 -39.64
N GLY A 11 -34.49 -37.32 -40.93
CA GLY A 11 -35.16 -37.85 -42.14
C GLY A 11 -35.03 -36.96 -43.40
N GLY A 12 -35.14 -37.56 -44.60
CA GLY A 12 -35.08 -36.90 -45.93
C GLY A 12 -33.64 -36.64 -46.42
N GLU A 13 -33.13 -37.18 -47.55
CA GLU A 13 -33.57 -37.22 -48.97
C GLU A 13 -33.26 -35.95 -49.78
N GLY A 14 -32.66 -36.13 -50.97
CA GLY A 14 -32.29 -35.05 -51.89
C GLY A 14 -31.03 -35.32 -52.74
N THR A 15 -31.08 -36.28 -53.68
CA THR A 15 -29.97 -36.54 -54.61
C THR A 15 -29.95 -35.54 -55.78
N GLY A 16 -28.80 -34.91 -56.05
CA GLY A 16 -28.56 -34.08 -57.23
C GLY A 16 -27.16 -34.35 -57.82
N VAL A 17 -27.03 -34.38 -59.15
CA VAL A 17 -25.85 -34.94 -59.84
C VAL A 17 -25.07 -33.88 -60.61
N ALA A 18 -23.75 -33.91 -60.43
CA ALA A 18 -22.67 -33.38 -61.27
C ALA A 18 -22.73 -31.94 -61.84
N THR A 19 -21.69 -31.17 -61.54
CA THR A 19 -20.76 -30.72 -62.61
C THR A 19 -19.37 -30.43 -62.03
N ALA A 20 -18.32 -30.61 -62.83
CA ALA A 20 -16.93 -30.50 -62.37
C ALA A 20 -16.29 -29.19 -62.82
N THR A 21 -15.86 -28.36 -61.87
CA THR A 21 -15.11 -27.12 -62.16
C THR A 21 -13.83 -27.10 -61.33
N ARG A 22 -12.69 -27.38 -61.97
CA ARG A 22 -11.37 -27.30 -61.34
C ARG A 22 -11.02 -25.84 -61.02
N ARG A 23 -10.71 -25.51 -59.75
CA ARG A 23 -9.79 -24.40 -59.41
C ARG A 23 -9.29 -24.48 -57.96
N ALA A 24 -7.97 -24.29 -57.82
CA ALA A 24 -7.23 -23.89 -56.62
C ALA A 24 -7.65 -24.49 -55.26
N LEU A 25 -7.06 -25.63 -54.90
CA LEU A 25 -6.61 -25.83 -53.53
C LEU A 25 -5.41 -24.89 -53.28
N LEU A 26 -5.55 -23.92 -52.38
CA LEU A 26 -4.42 -23.36 -51.65
C LEU A 26 -4.82 -23.21 -50.18
N SER A 27 -4.05 -23.82 -49.30
CA SER A 27 -4.44 -24.06 -47.90
C SER A 27 -4.55 -22.76 -47.10
N LEU A 28 -5.74 -22.44 -46.59
CA LEU A 28 -5.88 -21.42 -45.56
C LEU A 28 -5.36 -21.97 -44.24
N ALA A 29 -4.05 -21.88 -44.03
CA ALA A 29 -3.40 -22.28 -42.79
C ALA A 29 -3.84 -21.34 -41.66
N LEU A 30 -4.83 -21.76 -40.87
CA LEU A 30 -5.10 -21.10 -39.59
C LEU A 30 -3.87 -21.30 -38.69
N LEU A 31 -3.02 -20.27 -38.60
CA LEU A 31 -2.14 -20.11 -37.45
C LEU A 31 -3.04 -19.85 -36.24
N ALA A 32 -3.45 -20.94 -35.58
CA ALA A 32 -3.96 -20.85 -34.22
C ALA A 32 -2.86 -20.16 -33.38
N PRO A 33 -3.12 -18.99 -32.77
CA PRO A 33 -2.13 -18.35 -31.93
C PRO A 33 -1.80 -19.31 -30.79
N ALA A 34 -0.52 -19.72 -30.70
CA ALA A 34 -0.08 -20.57 -29.61
C ALA A 34 -0.47 -19.91 -28.29
N ALA A 35 -1.28 -20.60 -27.48
CA ALA A 35 -1.80 -20.05 -26.25
C ALA A 35 -0.61 -19.64 -25.36
N ALA A 36 -0.43 -18.33 -25.19
CA ALA A 36 0.71 -17.78 -24.47
C ALA A 36 0.57 -18.18 -22.99
N LEU A 37 1.25 -19.28 -22.62
CA LEU A 37 1.36 -19.81 -21.26
C LEU A 37 2.26 -18.89 -20.42
N ALA A 38 1.84 -17.64 -20.28
CA ALA A 38 2.41 -16.61 -19.42
C ALA A 38 2.09 -16.93 -17.95
N SER A 39 2.62 -18.06 -17.47
CA SER A 39 2.53 -18.53 -16.08
C SER A 39 3.44 -17.72 -15.14
N GLY A 40 3.36 -16.39 -15.23
CA GLY A 40 4.04 -15.42 -14.36
C GLY A 40 3.15 -14.89 -13.21
N GLY A 41 1.90 -15.37 -13.12
CA GLY A 41 0.85 -14.79 -12.28
C GLY A 41 1.10 -14.82 -10.76
N ALA A 42 2.05 -15.64 -10.28
CA ALA A 42 2.42 -15.72 -8.86
C ALA A 42 3.71 -14.96 -8.51
N THR A 43 4.68 -14.89 -9.42
CA THR A 43 6.04 -14.40 -9.12
C THR A 43 6.25 -12.92 -9.46
N ALA A 44 5.53 -12.39 -10.46
CA ALA A 44 5.71 -11.02 -10.96
C ALA A 44 5.55 -9.93 -9.87
N GLY A 45 4.74 -10.20 -8.84
CA GLY A 45 4.58 -9.30 -7.69
C GLY A 45 5.89 -9.04 -6.96
N LYS A 46 6.50 -10.08 -6.37
CA LYS A 46 7.69 -9.96 -5.50
C LYS A 46 8.85 -9.21 -6.16
N PHE A 47 9.07 -9.41 -7.46
CA PHE A 47 10.16 -8.79 -8.21
C PHE A 47 9.91 -7.33 -8.63
N THR A 48 8.67 -6.83 -8.54
CA THR A 48 8.31 -5.46 -9.00
C THR A 48 7.67 -4.59 -7.92
N SER A 49 6.81 -5.14 -7.05
CA SER A 49 6.14 -4.40 -5.98
C SER A 49 7.12 -4.00 -4.89
N ILE A 50 7.99 -4.91 -4.43
CA ILE A 50 8.93 -4.63 -3.34
C ILE A 50 9.93 -3.53 -3.75
N PRO A 51 10.69 -3.61 -4.87
CA PRO A 51 11.62 -2.55 -5.26
C PRO A 51 10.95 -1.20 -5.55
N THR A 52 9.66 -1.19 -5.87
CA THR A 52 8.88 0.04 -6.09
C THR A 52 8.36 0.63 -4.78
N ALA A 53 7.95 -0.21 -3.83
CA ALA A 53 7.53 0.23 -2.50
C ALA A 53 8.72 0.70 -1.64
N LYS A 54 9.87 0.02 -1.70
CA LYS A 54 11.11 0.48 -1.08
C LYS A 54 11.45 1.91 -1.51
N ARG A 55 11.53 2.15 -2.83
CA ARG A 55 11.79 3.49 -3.39
C ARG A 55 10.79 4.57 -2.97
N ARG A 56 9.52 4.23 -2.73
CA ARG A 56 8.44 5.18 -2.42
C ARG A 56 8.21 5.45 -0.94
N TYR A 57 8.53 4.49 -0.08
CA TYR A 57 8.11 4.52 1.31
C TYR A 57 9.26 4.39 2.31
N TYR A 58 10.47 3.95 1.91
CA TYR A 58 11.60 3.89 2.83
C TYR A 58 11.95 5.25 3.43
N GLY A 59 12.20 6.27 2.60
CA GLY A 59 12.56 7.60 3.11
C GLY A 59 11.54 8.18 4.10
N ARG A 60 10.24 8.04 3.80
CA ARG A 60 9.14 8.48 4.68
C ARG A 60 9.01 7.66 5.95
N VAL A 61 9.17 6.33 5.89
CA VAL A 61 9.18 5.50 7.11
C VAL A 61 10.43 5.80 7.95
N GLN A 62 11.59 6.03 7.33
CA GLN A 62 12.82 6.36 8.06
C GLN A 62 12.74 7.72 8.75
N GLU A 63 12.21 8.74 8.07
CA GLU A 63 11.87 10.04 8.63
C GLU A 63 10.87 9.91 9.78
N ALA A 64 9.78 9.17 9.59
CA ALA A 64 8.77 8.98 10.64
C ALA A 64 9.30 8.20 11.86
N VAL A 65 10.25 7.27 11.65
CA VAL A 65 10.99 6.59 12.74
C VAL A 65 11.87 7.59 13.50
N TYR A 66 12.60 8.47 12.80
CA TYR A 66 13.38 9.54 13.43
C TYR A 66 12.50 10.45 14.30
N GLU A 67 11.38 10.93 13.77
CA GLU A 67 10.47 11.80 14.53
C GLU A 67 9.80 11.07 15.70
N PHE A 68 9.41 9.80 15.53
CA PHE A 68 8.88 8.98 16.62
C PHE A 68 9.90 8.79 17.75
N LEU A 69 11.18 8.60 17.43
CA LEU A 69 12.25 8.45 18.43
C LEU A 69 12.54 9.74 19.21
N ARG A 70 12.18 10.92 18.67
CA ARG A 70 12.25 12.21 19.41
C ARG A 70 11.15 12.37 20.46
N LEU A 71 10.13 11.50 20.45
CA LEU A 71 9.06 11.48 21.45
C LEU A 71 9.41 10.65 22.70
N ASP A 72 10.61 10.07 22.76
CA ASP A 72 11.01 9.16 23.85
C ASP A 72 10.94 9.89 25.22
N PRO A 73 10.01 9.51 26.12
CA PRO A 73 9.79 10.20 27.39
C PRO A 73 10.90 9.95 28.43
N ALA A 74 11.98 9.26 28.05
CA ALA A 74 13.23 9.17 28.81
C ALA A 74 14.38 9.99 28.18
N SER A 75 14.18 10.63 27.02
CA SER A 75 15.20 11.47 26.38
C SER A 75 15.24 12.88 26.98
N ALA A 76 16.44 13.32 27.37
CA ALA A 76 16.68 14.71 27.79
C ALA A 76 16.74 15.69 26.60
N GLU A 77 16.72 15.18 25.36
CA GLU A 77 16.79 15.98 24.12
C GLU A 77 15.41 16.11 23.44
N ALA A 78 14.34 15.55 24.02
CA ALA A 78 12.99 15.63 23.49
C ALA A 78 12.46 17.09 23.56
N PRO A 79 12.10 17.73 22.42
CA PRO A 79 11.46 19.04 22.45
C PRO A 79 10.07 18.93 23.09
N PRO A 80 9.65 19.86 23.97
CA PRO A 80 8.34 19.80 24.61
C PRO A 80 7.20 19.87 23.58
N GLU A 81 7.39 20.59 22.47
CA GLU A 81 6.44 20.68 21.35
C GLU A 81 6.41 19.45 20.43
N ALA A 82 7.33 18.48 20.55
CA ALA A 82 7.47 17.39 19.56
C ALA A 82 6.24 16.47 19.52
N ILE A 83 5.58 16.25 20.67
CA ILE A 83 4.36 15.44 20.76
C ILE A 83 3.21 16.11 19.99
N ASP A 84 3.03 17.43 20.17
CA ASP A 84 2.03 18.22 19.47
C ASP A 84 2.37 18.40 17.98
N GLU A 85 3.65 18.46 17.62
CA GLU A 85 4.06 18.52 16.21
C GLU A 85 3.78 17.18 15.49
N PHE A 86 4.05 16.06 16.15
CA PHE A 86 3.90 14.72 15.59
C PHE A 86 2.44 14.28 15.44
N PHE A 87 1.61 14.54 16.46
CA PHE A 87 0.20 14.17 16.47
C PHE A 87 -0.74 15.27 15.96
N GLY A 88 -0.28 16.51 15.82
CA GLY A 88 -1.08 17.64 15.31
C GLY A 88 -1.25 17.61 13.79
N GLU A 89 -2.37 18.14 13.30
CA GLU A 89 -2.71 18.21 11.86
C GLU A 89 -1.91 19.28 11.11
N ASN A 90 -0.58 19.19 11.12
CA ASN A 90 0.32 20.23 10.64
C ASN A 90 0.61 20.15 9.12
N ILE A 91 0.34 19.01 8.48
CA ILE A 91 0.73 18.75 7.08
C ILE A 91 -0.48 18.97 6.13
N LEU A 92 -0.38 19.94 5.22
CA LEU A 92 -1.38 20.22 4.19
C LEU A 92 -1.34 19.21 3.02
N VAL A 93 -2.11 18.12 3.12
CA VAL A 93 -2.25 17.11 2.04
C VAL A 93 -2.98 17.67 0.82
N LYS A 94 -4.00 18.51 1.05
CA LYS A 94 -4.78 19.11 -0.03
C LYS A 94 -5.19 20.54 0.32
N LYS A 95 -4.59 21.50 -0.38
CA LYS A 95 -5.08 22.88 -0.44
C LYS A 95 -6.49 22.91 -1.03
N GLY A 96 -7.35 23.74 -0.47
CA GLY A 96 -8.70 23.96 -0.95
C GLY A 96 -8.69 24.49 -2.38
N ARG A 97 -9.53 23.92 -3.24
CA ARG A 97 -9.73 24.43 -4.61
C ARG A 97 -11.20 24.75 -4.81
N VAL A 98 -11.48 25.96 -5.27
CA VAL A 98 -12.77 26.34 -5.84
C VAL A 98 -12.96 25.56 -7.15
N ARG A 99 -14.11 24.94 -7.33
CA ARG A 99 -14.49 24.28 -8.58
C ARG A 99 -15.19 25.28 -9.50
N THR A 100 -14.63 25.52 -10.69
CA THR A 100 -15.18 26.44 -11.68
C THR A 100 -16.52 26.02 -12.28
N ASN A 101 -16.89 24.74 -12.18
CA ASN A 101 -18.10 24.17 -12.80
C ASN A 101 -19.07 23.60 -11.74
N CYS A 102 -19.31 24.33 -10.64
CA CYS A 102 -20.26 23.93 -9.60
C CYS A 102 -21.61 24.65 -9.74
N ILE A 103 -22.69 23.87 -9.91
CA ILE A 103 -24.05 24.37 -10.01
C ILE A 103 -24.68 24.35 -8.61
N GLY A 104 -24.59 25.48 -7.91
CA GLY A 104 -25.26 25.75 -6.63
C GLY A 104 -24.32 25.94 -5.44
N GLY A 105 -24.34 27.15 -4.87
CA GLY A 105 -23.85 27.50 -3.52
C GLY A 105 -22.34 27.46 -3.29
N ASP A 106 -21.75 28.57 -2.82
CA ASP A 106 -20.31 28.70 -2.57
C ASP A 106 -19.75 27.62 -1.62
N ALA A 107 -20.56 27.20 -0.64
CA ALA A 107 -20.23 26.13 0.30
C ALA A 107 -20.05 24.73 -0.34
N ILE A 108 -20.55 24.53 -1.57
CA ILE A 108 -20.38 23.30 -2.38
C ILE A 108 -19.27 23.51 -3.43
N CYS A 109 -19.08 24.75 -3.91
CA CYS A 109 -18.01 25.14 -4.83
C CYS A 109 -16.60 24.94 -4.25
N VAL A 110 -16.40 25.20 -2.96
CA VAL A 110 -15.08 25.06 -2.31
C VAL A 110 -14.84 23.62 -1.87
N SER A 111 -13.89 22.93 -2.50
CA SER A 111 -13.43 21.64 -1.99
C SER A 111 -12.64 21.85 -0.70
N LYS A 112 -13.13 21.27 0.41
CA LYS A 112 -12.51 21.38 1.75
C LYS A 112 -11.03 21.04 1.72
N GLU A 113 -10.25 21.83 2.45
CA GLU A 113 -8.85 21.50 2.74
C GLU A 113 -8.75 20.15 3.46
N ARG A 114 -7.64 19.44 3.28
CA ARG A 114 -7.29 18.30 4.13
C ARG A 114 -5.90 18.48 4.68
N LYS A 115 -5.83 18.49 6.01
CA LYS A 115 -4.61 18.35 6.77
C LYS A 115 -4.45 16.89 7.22
N THR A 116 -3.26 16.55 7.71
CA THR A 116 -2.92 15.24 8.28
C THR A 116 -1.79 15.45 9.30
N SER A 117 -1.63 14.55 10.25
CA SER A 117 -0.50 14.56 11.19
C SER A 117 0.72 13.81 10.63
N ARG A 118 1.91 14.02 11.24
CA ARG A 118 3.09 13.17 10.96
C ARG A 118 2.77 11.70 11.32
N TRP A 119 1.97 11.48 12.37
CA TRP A 119 1.49 10.16 12.77
C TRP A 119 0.64 9.44 11.71
N ASP A 120 -0.31 10.12 11.08
CA ASP A 120 -1.15 9.53 10.02
C ASP A 120 -0.32 9.09 8.80
N ASP A 121 0.70 9.88 8.43
CA ASP A 121 1.61 9.54 7.33
C ASP A 121 2.49 8.33 7.70
N MET A 122 2.95 8.24 8.95
CA MET A 122 3.63 7.05 9.47
C MET A 122 2.74 5.79 9.39
N GLN A 123 1.48 5.89 9.82
CA GLN A 123 0.53 4.77 9.72
C GLN A 123 0.32 4.33 8.28
N LEU A 124 0.08 5.30 7.37
CA LEU A 124 -0.16 5.03 5.96
C LEU A 124 1.07 4.42 5.27
N THR A 125 2.26 4.97 5.52
CA THR A 125 3.51 4.50 4.89
C THR A 125 3.92 3.12 5.39
N MET A 126 3.87 2.86 6.70
CA MET A 126 4.17 1.55 7.26
C MET A 126 3.16 0.49 6.80
N PHE A 127 1.87 0.85 6.68
CA PHE A 127 0.86 -0.05 6.11
C PHE A 127 1.13 -0.35 4.63
N LEU A 128 1.37 0.67 3.80
CA LEU A 128 1.63 0.50 2.36
C LEU A 128 2.93 -0.28 2.10
N LEU A 129 3.99 0.01 2.85
CA LEU A 129 5.26 -0.70 2.77
C LEU A 129 5.10 -2.17 3.20
N GLY A 130 4.57 -2.43 4.40
CA GLY A 130 4.37 -3.78 4.90
C GLY A 130 3.46 -4.63 4.01
N ASN A 131 2.45 -4.01 3.41
CA ASN A 131 1.55 -4.64 2.44
C ASN A 131 2.22 -4.93 1.08
N ALA A 132 3.34 -4.29 0.75
CA ALA A 132 4.13 -4.59 -0.44
C ALA A 132 5.05 -5.82 -0.28
N PHE A 133 5.41 -6.18 0.96
CA PHE A 133 6.16 -7.40 1.32
C PHE A 133 5.30 -8.68 1.31
N ARG A 134 4.05 -8.62 0.85
CA ARG A 134 3.20 -9.80 0.70
C ARG A 134 3.87 -10.84 -0.22
N ILE A 135 3.89 -12.10 0.23
CA ILE A 135 4.29 -13.23 -0.62
C ILE A 135 3.11 -13.63 -1.50
N ASP A 136 1.92 -13.78 -0.90
CA ASP A 136 0.69 -14.13 -1.60
C ASP A 136 -0.16 -12.87 -1.85
N SER A 137 -0.52 -12.62 -3.11
CA SER A 137 -1.40 -11.50 -3.50
C SER A 137 -2.87 -11.70 -3.11
N SER A 138 -3.28 -12.95 -2.86
CA SER A 138 -4.64 -13.38 -2.52
C SER A 138 -5.03 -13.25 -1.05
N LYS A 139 -4.06 -13.00 -0.15
CA LYS A 139 -4.32 -12.80 1.28
C LYS A 139 -4.72 -11.34 1.53
N SER A 140 -5.78 -11.11 2.31
CA SER A 140 -6.16 -9.77 2.78
C SER A 140 -4.98 -9.13 3.54
N PRO A 141 -4.74 -7.80 3.44
CA PRO A 141 -3.64 -7.15 4.13
C PRO A 141 -3.56 -7.44 5.63
N ASP A 142 -4.70 -7.64 6.28
CA ASP A 142 -4.84 -7.98 7.71
C ASP A 142 -4.17 -9.31 8.11
N ARG A 143 -3.86 -10.17 7.13
CA ARG A 143 -3.22 -11.48 7.31
C ARG A 143 -1.73 -11.47 6.93
N ILE A 144 -1.16 -10.31 6.59
CA ILE A 144 0.27 -10.13 6.31
C ILE A 144 0.99 -9.85 7.63
N LYS A 145 2.04 -10.62 7.94
CA LYS A 145 2.83 -10.47 9.19
C LYS A 145 3.30 -9.03 9.40
N GLN A 146 3.87 -8.39 8.37
CA GLN A 146 4.33 -7.00 8.39
C GLN A 146 3.21 -6.01 8.76
N VAL A 147 2.02 -6.18 8.21
CA VAL A 147 0.85 -5.33 8.51
C VAL A 147 0.34 -5.56 9.93
N GLN A 148 0.40 -6.80 10.44
CA GLN A 148 0.04 -7.11 11.82
C GLN A 148 1.02 -6.49 12.83
N MET A 149 2.33 -6.55 12.57
CA MET A 149 3.35 -5.91 13.41
C MET A 149 3.21 -4.38 13.39
N ALA A 150 2.99 -3.78 12.22
CA ALA A 150 2.69 -2.35 12.10
C ALA A 150 1.44 -1.95 12.91
N ARG A 151 0.35 -2.74 12.85
CA ARG A 151 -0.86 -2.49 13.66
C ARG A 151 -0.64 -2.67 15.16
N GLY A 152 0.23 -3.59 15.57
CA GLY A 152 0.66 -3.73 16.96
C GLY A 152 1.35 -2.45 17.45
N PHE A 153 2.32 -1.96 16.67
CA PHE A 153 2.96 -0.66 16.91
C PHE A 153 1.94 0.49 16.96
N PHE A 154 1.00 0.58 16.00
CA PHE A 154 -0.02 1.64 15.99
C PHE A 154 -0.90 1.64 17.25
N LYS A 155 -1.24 0.45 17.77
CA LYS A 155 -2.00 0.34 19.04
C LYS A 155 -1.22 0.94 20.20
N GLU A 156 0.04 0.57 20.37
CA GLU A 156 0.84 1.03 21.53
C GLU A 156 1.20 2.52 21.43
N VAL A 157 1.41 3.08 20.24
CA VAL A 157 1.61 4.53 20.07
C VAL A 157 0.33 5.33 20.35
N ASN A 158 -0.85 4.80 20.01
CA ASN A 158 -2.11 5.43 20.41
C ASN A 158 -2.28 5.37 21.94
N LEU A 159 -1.96 4.25 22.60
CA LEU A 159 -1.99 4.14 24.06
C LEU A 159 -0.96 5.06 24.75
N PHE A 160 0.21 5.26 24.15
CA PHE A 160 1.18 6.29 24.55
C PHE A 160 0.57 7.70 24.46
N LYS A 161 -0.03 8.06 23.31
CA LYS A 161 -0.71 9.35 23.12
C LYS A 161 -1.80 9.58 24.16
N ASP A 162 -2.65 8.58 24.40
CA ASP A 162 -3.74 8.64 25.38
C ASP A 162 -3.19 8.75 26.81
N SER A 163 -2.06 8.09 27.12
CA SER A 163 -1.38 8.20 28.42
C SER A 163 -0.77 9.59 28.66
N VAL A 164 -0.16 10.19 27.63
CA VAL A 164 0.35 11.57 27.69
C VAL A 164 -0.78 12.56 27.87
N ALA A 165 -1.90 12.40 27.15
CA ALA A 165 -3.09 13.25 27.32
C ALA A 165 -3.76 13.12 28.71
N GLN A 166 -3.49 12.02 29.42
CA GLN A 166 -3.90 11.77 30.81
C GLN A 166 -2.83 12.15 31.86
N SER A 167 -1.71 12.75 31.42
CA SER A 167 -0.53 13.05 32.25
C SER A 167 0.07 11.83 33.00
N ASN A 168 -0.18 10.62 32.50
CA ASN A 168 0.31 9.37 33.09
C ASN A 168 1.70 9.02 32.51
N GLU A 169 2.74 9.67 33.04
CA GLU A 169 4.13 9.48 32.60
C GLU A 169 4.57 8.01 32.62
N GLN A 170 4.17 7.22 33.62
CA GLN A 170 4.64 5.84 33.73
C GLN A 170 4.03 4.96 32.65
N ALA A 171 2.70 5.04 32.43
CA ALA A 171 2.06 4.34 31.32
C ALA A 171 2.62 4.81 29.96
N ALA A 172 2.89 6.11 29.80
CA ALA A 172 3.53 6.63 28.59
C ALA A 172 4.93 6.02 28.36
N LYS A 173 5.79 5.96 29.40
CA LYS A 173 7.13 5.35 29.35
C LYS A 173 7.05 3.84 29.04
N GLU A 174 6.07 3.14 29.58
CA GLU A 174 5.84 1.71 29.32
C GLU A 174 5.33 1.46 27.88
N HIS A 175 4.28 2.16 27.43
CA HIS A 175 3.75 2.02 26.07
C HIS A 175 4.76 2.45 25.00
N PHE A 176 5.54 3.52 25.22
CA PHE A 176 6.60 3.92 24.30
C PHE A 176 7.67 2.84 24.14
N LYS A 177 8.10 2.20 25.24
CA LYS A 177 9.06 1.10 25.24
C LYS A 177 8.53 -0.13 24.47
N VAL A 178 7.27 -0.49 24.65
CA VAL A 178 6.64 -1.60 23.91
C VAL A 178 6.49 -1.25 22.43
N ALA A 179 6.05 -0.02 22.11
CA ALA A 179 5.98 0.48 20.74
C ALA A 179 7.34 0.43 20.03
N ARG A 180 8.43 0.88 20.68
CA ARG A 180 9.79 0.81 20.12
C ARG A 180 10.22 -0.62 19.80
N GLY A 181 9.97 -1.58 20.70
CA GLY A 181 10.25 -3.00 20.44
C GLY A 181 9.44 -3.60 19.27
N LEU A 182 8.18 -3.19 19.12
CA LEU A 182 7.34 -3.57 17.97
C LEU A 182 7.78 -2.89 16.66
N LEU A 183 8.33 -1.68 16.76
CA LEU A 183 8.90 -0.93 15.64
C LEU A 183 10.19 -1.60 15.13
N ASP A 184 11.14 -1.93 16.00
CA ASP A 184 12.34 -2.69 15.64
C ASP A 184 12.00 -4.03 14.96
N ALA A 185 11.03 -4.77 15.52
CA ALA A 185 10.54 -6.03 14.95
C ALA A 185 9.80 -5.86 13.60
N TYR A 186 9.22 -4.68 13.34
CA TYR A 186 8.68 -4.34 12.03
C TYR A 186 9.79 -3.98 11.02
N LEU A 187 10.79 -3.18 11.43
CA LEU A 187 11.86 -2.67 10.58
C LEU A 187 12.72 -3.79 10.00
N ASP A 188 13.13 -4.76 10.84
CA ASP A 188 13.77 -6.02 10.41
C ASP A 188 12.98 -6.72 9.29
N GLN A 189 11.66 -6.81 9.46
CA GLN A 189 10.75 -7.55 8.57
C GLN A 189 10.34 -6.79 7.30
N VAL A 190 10.85 -5.57 7.11
CA VAL A 190 10.76 -4.78 5.87
C VAL A 190 12.14 -4.34 5.35
N ASP A 191 13.21 -4.99 5.78
CA ASP A 191 14.62 -4.71 5.46
C ASP A 191 15.05 -3.23 5.69
N LEU A 192 14.56 -2.59 6.76
CA LEU A 192 15.01 -1.27 7.20
C LEU A 192 16.00 -1.38 8.39
N PRO A 193 16.88 -0.38 8.61
CA PRO A 193 17.76 -0.37 9.78
C PRO A 193 16.95 -0.35 11.10
N PRO A 194 17.45 -0.94 12.20
CA PRO A 194 16.81 -0.87 13.52
C PRO A 194 17.04 0.51 14.18
N THR A 195 16.22 0.86 15.17
CA THR A 195 16.19 2.17 15.86
C THR A 195 17.46 2.53 16.64
N SER A 196 18.45 1.64 16.67
CA SER A 196 19.78 1.87 17.27
C SER A 196 20.80 2.49 16.31
N TYR A 197 20.55 2.46 15.00
CA TYR A 197 21.50 2.90 13.97
C TYR A 197 21.56 4.44 13.84
N ASP A 198 22.74 4.98 13.54
CA ASP A 198 23.00 6.43 13.45
C ASP A 198 22.18 7.16 12.37
N VAL A 199 21.63 6.41 11.41
CA VAL A 199 20.65 6.89 10.40
C VAL A 199 19.44 7.60 11.05
N TYR A 200 19.11 7.26 12.30
CA TYR A 200 18.02 7.86 13.06
C TYR A 200 18.47 8.91 14.09
N LYS A 201 19.70 9.45 13.96
CA LYS A 201 20.22 10.53 14.81
C LYS A 201 20.33 11.87 14.08
N THR A 202 20.45 11.85 12.76
CA THR A 202 20.49 13.05 11.92
C THR A 202 19.08 13.45 11.46
N PRO A 203 18.73 14.75 11.44
CA PRO A 203 17.48 15.21 10.83
C PRO A 203 17.42 14.89 9.34
N PHE A 204 16.25 14.45 8.88
CA PHE A 204 16.00 14.13 7.47
C PHE A 204 15.74 15.41 6.66
N ASP A 205 16.13 15.43 5.38
CA ASP A 205 15.96 16.60 4.53
C ASP A 205 14.49 16.80 4.10
N GLU A 206 13.80 17.68 4.83
CA GLU A 206 12.43 18.09 4.55
C GLU A 206 12.26 18.83 3.20
N SER A 207 13.33 19.18 2.48
CA SER A 207 13.22 19.77 1.13
C SER A 207 12.45 18.85 0.18
N SER A 208 12.62 17.54 0.34
CA SER A 208 11.90 16.49 -0.39
C SER A 208 10.37 16.61 -0.24
N ARG A 209 9.87 16.86 0.98
CA ARG A 209 8.44 17.09 1.27
C ARG A 209 7.89 18.35 0.59
N LYS A 210 8.72 19.39 0.38
CA LYS A 210 8.29 20.65 -0.24
C LYS A 210 7.92 20.48 -1.72
N LEU A 211 8.48 19.49 -2.41
CA LEU A 211 8.10 19.15 -3.80
C LEU A 211 6.66 18.64 -3.93
N CYS A 212 6.07 18.11 -2.85
CA CYS A 212 4.69 17.61 -2.84
C CYS A 212 3.64 18.74 -2.83
N ALA A 213 4.04 19.99 -2.56
CA ALA A 213 3.16 21.16 -2.52
C ALA A 213 2.62 21.63 -3.90
N GLY A 214 2.84 20.86 -4.96
CA GLY A 214 2.40 21.14 -6.34
C GLY A 214 1.16 20.35 -6.81
N GLY A 215 0.69 19.33 -6.08
CA GLY A 215 -0.48 18.54 -6.46
C GLY A 215 -0.24 17.41 -7.47
N ASN A 216 1.03 17.13 -7.81
CA ASN A 216 1.43 15.83 -8.34
C ASN A 216 1.72 14.87 -7.17
N PHE A 217 1.44 13.58 -7.35
CA PHE A 217 1.82 12.55 -6.37
C PHE A 217 3.35 12.49 -6.26
N CYS A 218 3.88 12.69 -5.06
CA CYS A 218 5.28 12.38 -4.77
C CYS A 218 5.52 10.86 -4.89
N ILE A 219 6.61 10.53 -5.59
CA ILE A 219 7.22 9.21 -5.65
C ILE A 219 8.23 9.12 -4.51
#